data_AF-A0A7S2F2L8-F1
#
_entry.id   AF-A0A7S2F2L8-F1
#
_cell.length_a   1.000
_cell.length_b   1.000
_cell.length_c   1.000
_cell.angle_alpha   90.00
_cell.angle_beta   90.00
_cell.angle_gamma   90.00
#
_symmetry.space_group_name_H-M   'P 1'
#
loop_
_entity.id
_entity.type
_entity.pdbx_description
1 polymer ?
#
loop_
_entity_poly.entity_id
_entity_poly.type
_entity_poly.pdbx_seq_one_letter_code
_entity_poly.pdbx_strand_id
1 'polypeptide(L)'
;QDEVLFNSTLSVEELRGDAGQLKMLVAKLRAQLKTWGALLQRFLKSVDDQVELLLTLEEFCGEEEDFQGMHGALYAPIFPHVLKEMYEADVLTDEAILKWAEEKEGADEEDLVFVKKCAALLEWLEEEEDDDDDDDD
;
A
#
# COMPACT_ATOMS: atom_id res chain seq x y z
N GLN A 1 4.67 2.17 -20.68
CA GLN A 1 5.42 0.88 -20.70
C GLN A 1 5.79 0.48 -19.26
N ASP A 2 5.36 1.28 -18.31
CA ASP A 2 5.96 1.47 -17.00
C ASP A 2 5.20 0.64 -15.96
N GLU A 3 3.88 0.47 -16.12
CA GLU A 3 3.08 -0.50 -15.37
C GLU A 3 3.64 -1.95 -15.46
N VAL A 4 4.16 -2.36 -16.62
CA VAL A 4 4.74 -3.70 -16.80
C VAL A 4 6.10 -3.83 -16.09
N LEU A 5 6.89 -2.76 -16.10
CA LEU A 5 8.18 -2.72 -15.39
C LEU A 5 7.96 -2.64 -13.89
N PHE A 6 7.04 -1.80 -13.41
CA PHE A 6 6.67 -1.69 -12.01
C PHE A 6 6.11 -3.00 -11.44
N ASN A 7 5.19 -3.66 -12.15
CA ASN A 7 4.70 -4.99 -11.78
C ASN A 7 5.81 -6.05 -11.74
N SER A 8 6.90 -5.86 -12.49
CA SER A 8 8.08 -6.73 -12.42
C SER A 8 8.94 -6.45 -11.18
N THR A 9 9.07 -5.18 -10.77
CA THR A 9 9.80 -4.70 -9.58
C THR A 9 9.04 -4.96 -8.27
N LEU A 10 7.70 -5.01 -8.32
CA LEU A 10 6.87 -5.53 -7.22
C LEU A 10 6.57 -7.03 -7.40
N SER A 11 7.46 -7.77 -8.04
CA SER A 11 7.34 -9.21 -8.05
C SER A 11 7.59 -9.78 -6.64
N VAL A 12 6.64 -10.60 -6.21
CA VAL A 12 6.73 -11.46 -5.02
C VAL A 12 8.01 -12.31 -4.92
N GLU A 13 8.77 -12.42 -6.01
CA GLU A 13 10.05 -13.14 -6.11
C GLU A 13 11.24 -12.32 -5.56
N GLU A 14 11.11 -11.01 -5.46
CA GLU A 14 12.11 -10.10 -4.89
C GLU A 14 11.97 -9.93 -3.38
N LEU A 15 10.85 -10.41 -2.82
CA LEU A 15 10.59 -10.40 -1.39
C LEU A 15 11.54 -11.34 -0.63
N ARG A 16 12.23 -10.80 0.39
CA ARG A 16 13.10 -11.59 1.27
C ARG A 16 12.26 -12.38 2.27
N GLY A 17 12.16 -13.70 2.08
CA GLY A 17 11.43 -14.61 2.97
C GLY A 17 11.13 -15.96 2.31
N ASP A 18 10.23 -16.75 2.89
CA ASP A 18 9.64 -17.89 2.18
C ASP A 18 8.70 -17.36 1.09
N ALA A 19 9.22 -17.25 -0.14
CA ALA A 19 8.48 -16.74 -1.28
C ALA A 19 7.13 -17.47 -1.49
N GLY A 20 7.00 -18.74 -1.10
CA GLY A 20 5.73 -19.46 -1.14
C GLY A 20 4.72 -18.93 -0.13
N GLN A 21 5.16 -18.62 1.09
CA GLN A 21 4.33 -18.01 2.12
C GLN A 21 3.87 -16.60 1.73
N LEU A 22 4.77 -15.78 1.21
CA LEU A 22 4.47 -14.40 0.83
C LEU A 22 3.49 -14.34 -0.36
N LYS A 23 3.67 -15.21 -1.37
CA LYS A 23 2.69 -15.41 -2.45
C LYS A 23 1.30 -15.79 -1.92
N MET A 24 1.24 -16.66 -0.92
CA MET A 24 -0.03 -17.06 -0.30
C MET A 24 -0.70 -15.90 0.44
N LEU A 25 0.05 -15.03 1.12
CA LEU A 25 -0.50 -13.86 1.81
C LEU A 25 -1.12 -12.86 0.83
N VAL A 26 -0.42 -12.53 -0.26
CA VAL A 26 -0.97 -11.68 -1.33
C VAL A 26 -2.23 -12.28 -1.94
N ALA A 27 -2.24 -13.59 -2.22
CA ALA A 27 -3.42 -14.27 -2.73
C ALA A 27 -4.62 -14.24 -1.76
N LYS A 28 -4.37 -14.37 -0.45
CA LYS A 28 -5.40 -14.23 0.58
C LYS A 28 -5.96 -12.80 0.63
N LEU A 29 -5.09 -11.80 0.57
CA LEU A 29 -5.49 -10.39 0.53
C LEU A 29 -6.41 -10.12 -0.67
N ARG A 30 -6.00 -10.52 -1.89
CA ARG A 30 -6.82 -10.42 -3.11
C ARG A 30 -8.21 -11.02 -2.94
N ALA A 31 -8.30 -12.20 -2.30
CA ALA A 31 -9.58 -12.85 -2.04
C ALA A 31 -10.46 -12.05 -1.06
N GLN A 32 -9.85 -11.43 -0.03
CA GLN A 32 -10.57 -10.54 0.88
C GLN A 32 -11.02 -9.26 0.17
N LEU A 33 -10.17 -8.61 -0.61
CA LEU A 33 -10.52 -7.39 -1.36
C LEU A 33 -11.65 -7.64 -2.36
N LYS A 34 -11.64 -8.78 -3.06
CA LYS A 34 -12.76 -9.18 -3.93
C LYS A 34 -14.09 -9.33 -3.18
N THR A 35 -14.03 -9.72 -1.90
CA THR A 35 -15.23 -9.94 -1.07
C THR A 35 -15.69 -8.65 -0.40
N TRP A 36 -14.76 -7.83 0.06
CA TRP A 36 -15.01 -6.72 0.99
C TRP A 36 -14.65 -5.33 0.44
N GLY A 37 -13.98 -5.22 -0.72
CA GLY A 37 -13.52 -3.94 -1.28
C GLY A 37 -14.66 -2.94 -1.49
N ALA A 38 -15.77 -3.38 -2.10
CA ALA A 38 -16.96 -2.55 -2.26
C ALA A 38 -17.62 -2.13 -0.94
N LEU A 39 -17.39 -2.87 0.16
CA LEU A 39 -17.82 -2.46 1.50
C LEU A 39 -16.86 -1.41 2.07
N LEU A 40 -15.54 -1.59 1.94
CA LEU A 40 -14.53 -0.62 2.36
C LEU A 40 -14.75 0.74 1.68
N GLN A 41 -14.99 0.76 0.37
CA GLN A 41 -15.32 1.98 -0.40
C GLN A 41 -16.60 2.69 0.11
N ARG A 42 -17.47 2.02 0.88
CA ARG A 42 -18.63 2.68 1.52
C ARG A 42 -18.27 3.42 2.79
N PHE A 43 -17.11 3.16 3.38
CA PHE A 43 -16.59 3.85 4.56
C PHE A 43 -15.53 4.88 4.19
N LEU A 44 -14.70 4.59 3.18
CA LEU A 44 -13.65 5.47 2.68
C LEU A 44 -14.25 6.51 1.72
N LYS A 45 -14.70 7.65 2.25
CA LYS A 45 -15.44 8.68 1.48
C LYS A 45 -14.60 9.88 1.09
N SER A 46 -13.41 9.99 1.66
CA SER A 46 -12.46 11.05 1.42
C SER A 46 -11.04 10.49 1.36
N VAL A 47 -10.12 11.31 0.86
CA VAL A 47 -8.69 11.03 0.92
C VAL A 47 -8.25 10.86 2.38
N ASP A 48 -8.75 11.70 3.29
CA ASP A 48 -8.46 11.59 4.73
C ASP A 48 -8.87 10.23 5.29
N ASP A 49 -10.05 9.69 4.93
CA ASP A 49 -10.44 8.33 5.38
C ASP A 49 -9.49 7.24 4.89
N GLN A 50 -8.93 7.41 3.68
CA GLN A 50 -7.98 6.47 3.09
C GLN A 50 -6.60 6.60 3.73
N VAL A 51 -6.15 7.81 4.07
CA VAL A 51 -4.93 8.06 4.85
C VAL A 51 -5.05 7.45 6.25
N GLU A 52 -6.18 7.61 6.93
CA GLU A 52 -6.43 6.96 8.23
C GLU A 52 -6.40 5.43 8.14
N LEU A 53 -6.89 4.85 7.04
CA LEU A 53 -6.74 3.42 6.78
C LEU A 53 -5.27 3.02 6.60
N LEU A 54 -4.47 3.82 5.90
CA LEU A 54 -3.03 3.58 5.72
C LEU A 54 -2.29 3.59 7.06
N LEU A 55 -2.55 4.59 7.91
CA LEU A 55 -2.00 4.66 9.27
C LEU A 55 -2.42 3.43 10.10
N THR A 56 -3.69 3.04 10.05
CA THR A 56 -4.19 1.84 10.73
C THR A 56 -3.50 0.56 10.23
N LEU A 57 -3.18 0.47 8.93
CA LEU A 57 -2.46 -0.67 8.36
C LEU A 57 -1.01 -0.73 8.82
N GLU A 58 -0.36 0.42 9.05
CA GLU A 58 0.98 0.47 9.64
C GLU A 58 0.97 -0.03 11.07
N GLU A 59 0.05 0.46 11.92
CA GLU A 59 -0.13 -0.01 13.29
C GLU A 59 -0.40 -1.52 13.33
N PHE A 60 -1.28 -2.01 12.44
CA PHE A 60 -1.54 -3.43 12.28
C PHE A 60 -0.26 -4.20 11.94
N CYS A 61 0.52 -3.73 10.96
CA CYS A 61 1.75 -4.38 10.53
C CYS A 61 2.89 -4.27 11.55
N GLY A 62 2.91 -3.19 12.35
CA GLY A 62 3.84 -2.98 13.46
C GLY A 62 3.47 -3.76 14.72
N GLU A 63 2.27 -4.36 14.77
CA GLU A 63 1.67 -4.94 15.98
C GLU A 63 1.63 -3.93 17.13
N GLU A 64 1.27 -2.69 16.80
CA GLU A 64 1.13 -1.59 17.75
C GLU A 64 -0.22 -1.64 18.45
N GLU A 65 -0.26 -1.06 19.66
CA GLU A 65 -1.48 -0.88 20.45
C GLU A 65 -2.42 -2.10 20.50
N ASP A 66 -3.63 -1.95 19.96
CA ASP A 66 -4.69 -2.95 19.95
C ASP A 66 -4.44 -4.10 18.95
N PHE A 67 -3.46 -3.97 18.06
CA PHE A 67 -3.14 -4.98 17.04
C PHE A 67 -2.15 -6.06 17.50
N GLN A 68 -1.66 -5.98 18.73
CA GLN A 68 -0.76 -6.98 19.32
C GLN A 68 -1.36 -8.40 19.23
N GLY A 69 -0.60 -9.33 18.62
CA GLY A 69 -1.01 -10.72 18.46
C GLY A 69 -2.06 -10.96 17.37
N MET A 70 -2.43 -9.94 16.57
CA MET A 70 -3.31 -10.10 15.40
C MET A 70 -2.57 -10.55 14.13
N HIS A 71 -1.28 -10.87 14.24
CA HIS A 71 -0.44 -11.38 13.16
C HIS A 71 -0.20 -10.42 11.99
N GLY A 72 -0.34 -9.11 12.23
CA GLY A 72 -0.11 -8.12 11.19
C GLY A 72 1.36 -8.02 10.76
N ALA A 73 2.31 -8.37 11.65
CA ALA A 73 3.73 -8.46 11.30
C ALA A 73 4.05 -9.42 10.13
N LEU A 74 3.15 -10.36 9.81
CA LEU A 74 3.27 -11.22 8.63
C LEU A 74 3.15 -10.45 7.31
N TYR A 75 2.46 -9.30 7.31
CA TYR A 75 2.22 -8.47 6.15
C TYR A 75 3.27 -7.36 5.97
N ALA A 76 4.01 -7.01 7.02
CA ALA A 76 5.06 -6.00 6.96
C ALA A 76 6.13 -6.21 5.86
N PRO A 77 6.55 -7.45 5.51
CA PRO A 77 7.46 -7.69 4.38
C PRO A 77 6.82 -7.42 3.01
N ILE A 78 5.49 -7.50 2.91
CA ILE A 78 4.73 -7.35 1.65
C ILE A 78 3.89 -6.08 1.61
N PHE A 79 4.13 -5.14 2.53
CA PHE A 79 3.34 -3.92 2.66
C PHE A 79 3.18 -3.13 1.35
N PRO A 80 4.22 -2.95 0.51
CA PRO A 80 4.05 -2.29 -0.79
C PRO A 80 3.08 -3.03 -1.72
N HIS A 81 3.07 -4.38 -1.65
CA HIS A 81 2.11 -5.18 -2.41
C HIS A 81 0.71 -5.06 -1.79
N VAL A 82 0.58 -4.95 -0.46
CA VAL A 82 -0.72 -4.70 0.18
C VAL A 82 -1.33 -3.42 -0.39
N LEU A 83 -0.56 -2.33 -0.43
CA LEU A 83 -1.04 -1.05 -0.95
C LEU A 83 -1.36 -1.14 -2.44
N LYS A 84 -0.50 -1.75 -3.26
CA LYS A 84 -0.76 -1.94 -4.70
C LYS A 84 -2.04 -2.75 -4.93
N GLU A 85 -2.27 -3.85 -4.22
CA GLU A 85 -3.51 -4.62 -4.36
C GLU A 85 -4.76 -3.83 -3.95
N MET A 86 -4.64 -2.94 -2.97
CA MET A 86 -5.74 -2.08 -2.54
C MET A 86 -6.00 -0.93 -3.53
N TYR A 87 -4.96 -0.37 -4.13
CA TYR A 87 -5.04 0.55 -5.26
C TYR A 87 -5.74 -0.09 -6.47
N GLU A 88 -5.28 -1.27 -6.90
CA GLU A 88 -5.89 -2.05 -8.00
C GLU A 88 -7.34 -2.46 -7.74
N ALA A 89 -7.77 -2.48 -6.48
CA ALA A 89 -9.14 -2.77 -6.08
C ALA A 89 -10.01 -1.52 -5.90
N ASP A 90 -9.54 -0.34 -6.33
CA ASP A 90 -10.17 0.97 -6.15
C ASP A 90 -10.50 1.27 -4.67
N VAL A 91 -9.70 0.74 -3.74
CA VAL A 91 -9.87 1.01 -2.29
C VAL A 91 -9.03 2.20 -1.86
N LEU A 92 -7.85 2.36 -2.45
CA LEU A 92 -6.96 3.48 -2.25
C LEU A 92 -6.77 4.21 -3.58
N THR A 93 -6.59 5.52 -3.50
CA THR A 93 -6.21 6.40 -4.61
C THR A 93 -4.71 6.71 -4.53
N ASP A 94 -4.14 7.11 -5.66
CA ASP A 94 -2.84 7.77 -5.78
C ASP A 94 -2.72 8.94 -4.79
N GLU A 95 -3.66 9.88 -4.82
CA GLU A 95 -3.69 11.07 -3.95
C GLU A 95 -3.58 10.67 -2.46
N ALA A 96 -4.31 9.64 -2.03
CA ALA A 96 -4.26 9.18 -0.64
C ALA A 96 -2.94 8.52 -0.25
N ILE A 97 -2.35 7.72 -1.14
CA ILE A 97 -1.06 7.06 -0.87
C ILE A 97 0.07 8.09 -0.82
N LEU A 98 0.07 9.06 -1.75
CA LEU A 98 1.06 10.15 -1.77
C LEU A 98 0.90 11.06 -0.54
N LYS A 99 -0.32 11.46 -0.20
CA LYS A 99 -0.59 12.29 0.98
C LYS A 99 -0.18 11.61 2.29
N TRP A 100 -0.41 10.30 2.44
CA TRP A 100 0.07 9.55 3.61
C TRP A 100 1.60 9.61 3.76
N ALA A 101 2.34 9.54 2.65
CA ALA A 101 3.79 9.68 2.67
C ALA A 101 4.22 11.12 3.00
N GLU A 102 3.54 12.12 2.43
CA GLU A 102 3.77 13.55 2.68
C GLU A 102 3.55 13.92 4.16
N GLU A 103 2.48 13.42 4.79
CA GLU A 103 2.18 13.70 6.20
C GLU A 103 3.28 13.22 7.17
N LYS A 104 4.15 12.31 6.71
CA LYS A 104 5.28 11.79 7.47
C LYS A 104 6.60 12.49 7.15
N GLU A 105 6.62 13.49 6.28
CA GLU A 105 7.83 14.26 6.01
C GLU A 105 8.38 14.91 7.29
N GLY A 106 9.64 14.61 7.61
CA GLY A 106 10.28 15.13 8.82
C GLY A 106 9.94 14.39 10.11
N ALA A 107 9.17 13.29 10.05
CA ALA A 107 9.02 12.36 11.16
C ALA A 107 10.32 11.60 11.48
N ASP A 108 10.36 10.96 12.65
CA ASP A 108 11.52 10.20 13.09
C ASP A 108 11.70 8.91 12.25
N GLU A 109 12.91 8.35 12.25
CA GLU A 109 13.23 7.19 11.39
C GLU A 109 12.34 5.97 11.65
N GLU A 110 11.83 5.83 12.87
CA GLU A 110 10.92 4.77 13.30
C GLU A 110 9.53 4.89 12.66
N ASP A 111 9.02 6.10 12.48
CA ASP A 111 7.72 6.37 11.86
C ASP A 111 7.74 6.21 10.34
N LEU A 112 8.93 6.26 9.74
CA LEU A 112 9.17 6.17 8.29
C LEU A 112 9.38 4.75 7.77
N VAL A 113 9.29 3.72 8.62
CA VAL A 113 9.63 2.33 8.25
C VAL A 113 8.81 1.84 7.05
N PHE A 114 7.51 2.11 7.01
CA PHE A 114 6.63 1.65 5.93
C PHE A 114 6.67 2.55 4.70
N VAL A 115 6.79 3.88 4.87
CA VAL A 115 7.06 4.81 3.76
C VAL A 115 8.32 4.40 3.00
N LYS A 116 9.42 4.12 3.72
CA LYS A 116 10.68 3.64 3.12
C LYS A 116 10.54 2.30 2.39
N LYS A 117 9.64 1.41 2.84
CA LYS A 117 9.34 0.15 2.13
C LYS A 117 8.59 0.41 0.83
N CYS A 118 7.75 1.45 0.78
CA CYS A 118 6.93 1.81 -0.35
C CYS A 118 7.61 2.75 -1.35
N ALA A 119 8.89 3.09 -1.19
CA ALA A 119 9.58 4.07 -2.03
C ALA A 119 9.37 3.86 -3.55
N ALA A 120 9.50 2.62 -4.04
CA ALA A 120 9.27 2.32 -5.46
C ALA A 120 7.81 2.49 -5.90
N LEU A 121 6.84 2.24 -5.01
CA LEU A 121 5.42 2.47 -5.28
C LEU A 121 5.10 3.96 -5.32
N LEU A 122 5.69 4.75 -4.42
CA LEU A 122 5.52 6.20 -4.38
C LEU A 122 6.10 6.85 -5.63
N GLU A 123 7.33 6.50 -6.00
CA GLU A 123 7.97 6.97 -7.24
C GLU A 123 7.12 6.65 -8.48
N TRP A 124 6.56 5.44 -8.56
CA TRP A 124 5.68 5.07 -9.67
C TRP A 124 4.36 5.87 -9.68
N LEU A 125 3.77 6.16 -8.52
CA LEU A 125 2.54 6.96 -8.44
C LEU A 125 2.77 8.42 -8.83
N GLU A 126 3.91 9.01 -8.41
CA GLU A 126 4.30 10.38 -8.80
C GLU A 126 4.50 10.48 -10.33
N GLU A 127 5.12 9.46 -10.95
CA GLU A 127 5.30 9.40 -12.40
C GLU A 127 3.96 9.28 -13.16
N GLU A 128 2.97 8.55 -12.63
CA GLU A 128 1.66 8.43 -13.28
C GLU A 128 0.80 9.71 -13.14
N GLU A 129 0.92 10.45 -12.03
CA GLU A 129 0.20 11.72 -11.84
C GLU A 129 0.71 12.81 -12.81
N ASP A 130 2.03 12.89 -13.02
CA ASP A 130 2.65 13.86 -13.93
C ASP A 130 2.31 13.61 -15.42
N ASP A 131 2.09 12.35 -15.84
CA ASP A 131 1.77 11.99 -17.23
C ASP A 131 0.33 12.33 -17.64
N ASP A 132 -0.62 12.44 -16.69
CA ASP A 132 -2.04 12.73 -16.97
C ASP A 132 -2.33 14.24 -17.18
N ASP A 133 -1.42 15.13 -16.81
CA ASP A 133 -1.57 16.60 -16.91
C ASP A 133 -1.04 17.22 -18.23
N ASP A 134 -0.40 16.43 -19.11
CA ASP A 134 0.33 16.91 -20.30
C ASP A 134 -0.45 16.76 -21.64
N ASP A 135 -1.75 16.46 -21.62
CA ASP A 135 -2.59 16.15 -22.80
C ASP A 135 -3.64 17.24 -23.14
N ASP A 136 -3.36 18.51 -22.81
CA ASP A 136 -4.24 19.67 -23.05
C ASP A 136 -3.53 20.80 -23.84
N ASP A 137 -3.09 20.54 -25.09
CA ASP A 137 -2.68 21.57 -26.09
C ASP A 137 -2.98 21.19 -27.56
#